data_AF-A0A7X9G9H9-F1
#
_entry.id   AF-A0A7X9G9H9-F1
#
_cell.length_a   1.000
_cell.length_b   1.000
_cell.length_c   1.000
_cell.angle_alpha   90.00
_cell.angle_beta   90.00
_cell.angle_gamma   90.00
#
_symmetry.space_group_name_H-M   'P 1'
#
loop_
_entity.id
_entity.type
_entity.pdbx_description
1 polymer ?
#
loop_
_entity_poly.entity_id
_entity_poly.type
_entity_poly.pdbx_seq_one_letter_code
_entity_poly.pdbx_strand_id
1 'polypeptide(L)'
;VTLTADGKVTANFAENAKYLATVESGSGSGSYYAGATVEIIAKAPPAGKTFDKWTSADVTFANENAATTSFVMPEGDVTVEATYKCITYTITLISRRGKLADASGWELADGQYTRTFEGVLEEAVVIPAVTPDNPADWEFGQWRVVAYDGTDDAFAPGQVVAQLPVGFVGNITLRADFNWIGPNPSPWYPVYDLGEVGDGPRQVKVYRGDELVTSMVVRGAQVKPADYLKVGCPGLLSGVDYTFKVSKWNSDELCFEPDIVTPEYQLPETGAVVAGPPDGDNVVVLNIDLPLASKYRLSIRKGREVYLPATESVFVEANEDGFVLPNSVRQVEFFMAGIYDVTVLAINPLGEAVQAASCQVVIAKDGQDGRDSWPVAGFMPLAGQNILLGGDTTPVLFSWPAIVWGESYELLVYDGNGNEVAVQRDLLDCHATVTLPAGVYFWRVVAIDAAGQELSSPGQDFAVVAQNAAPILSHAAAAAGDPNAVVLFSDPASSNYAGVSYEIQFYTAASGWIEFMGNNRKVAVFSDDDLDGVYECKLDLGVPVSGGYLLLRTLVEGQRLDDGFVLFRIP
;
A
#
# COMPACT_ATOMS: atom_id res chain seq x y z
N VAL A 1 -64.72 -54.65 6.28
CA VAL A 1 -65.63 -55.80 6.52
C VAL A 1 -66.81 -55.66 5.58
N THR A 2 -67.06 -56.64 4.73
CA THR A 2 -68.23 -56.65 3.84
C THR A 2 -69.30 -57.52 4.49
N LEU A 3 -70.46 -56.95 4.79
CA LEU A 3 -71.60 -57.70 5.33
C LEU A 3 -72.50 -58.14 4.16
N THR A 4 -72.84 -59.42 4.09
CA THR A 4 -73.73 -60.00 3.06
C THR A 4 -75.16 -60.24 3.55
N ALA A 5 -75.48 -59.81 4.77
CA ALA A 5 -76.81 -59.79 5.39
C ALA A 5 -76.83 -58.75 6.53
N ASP A 6 -78.02 -58.43 7.07
CA ASP A 6 -78.18 -57.48 8.18
C ASP A 6 -77.43 -57.96 9.42
N GLY A 7 -76.53 -57.11 9.94
CA GLY A 7 -75.70 -57.42 11.11
C GLY A 7 -75.12 -56.17 11.76
N LYS A 8 -74.86 -56.25 13.07
CA LYS A 8 -74.22 -55.17 13.83
C LYS A 8 -72.70 -55.38 13.84
N VAL A 9 -71.96 -54.44 13.24
CA VAL A 9 -70.50 -54.35 13.39
C VAL A 9 -70.21 -53.35 14.49
N THR A 10 -69.48 -53.77 15.52
CA THR A 10 -68.99 -52.89 16.58
C THR A 10 -67.48 -52.75 16.40
N ALA A 11 -66.99 -51.52 16.22
CA ALA A 11 -65.57 -51.21 16.30
C ALA A 11 -65.25 -50.78 17.73
N ASN A 12 -64.28 -51.44 18.37
CA ASN A 12 -63.75 -51.03 19.66
C ASN A 12 -62.50 -50.19 19.39
N PHE A 13 -62.52 -48.91 19.76
CA PHE A 13 -61.36 -48.03 19.70
C PHE A 13 -60.80 -47.89 21.12
N ALA A 14 -59.51 -48.19 21.30
CA ALA A 14 -58.76 -47.80 22.48
C ALA A 14 -58.02 -46.49 22.16
N GLU A 15 -58.17 -45.47 23.01
CA GLU A 15 -57.37 -44.26 22.88
C GLU A 15 -55.95 -44.58 23.37
N ASN A 16 -54.95 -44.41 22.51
CA ASN A 16 -53.56 -44.58 22.93
C ASN A 16 -53.22 -43.55 24.00
N ALA A 17 -52.57 -43.98 25.08
CA ALA A 17 -52.11 -43.07 26.12
C ALA A 17 -51.14 -42.04 25.53
N LYS A 18 -51.30 -40.79 25.95
CA LYS A 18 -50.28 -39.74 25.75
C LYS A 18 -49.43 -39.64 27.00
N TYR A 19 -48.14 -39.39 26.77
CA TYR A 19 -47.14 -39.20 27.80
C TYR A 19 -46.60 -37.77 27.73
N LEU A 20 -46.20 -37.20 28.87
CA LEU A 20 -45.68 -35.84 28.97
C LEU A 20 -44.18 -35.80 28.66
N ALA A 21 -43.78 -34.96 27.71
CA ALA A 21 -42.41 -34.56 27.51
C ALA A 21 -42.17 -33.18 28.15
N THR A 22 -41.21 -33.09 29.07
CA THR A 22 -40.77 -31.84 29.70
C THR A 22 -39.40 -31.45 29.13
N VAL A 23 -39.35 -30.32 28.42
CA VAL A 23 -38.12 -29.76 27.85
C VAL A 23 -37.63 -28.60 28.71
N GLU A 24 -36.52 -28.79 29.40
CA GLU A 24 -35.85 -27.77 30.21
C GLU A 24 -34.84 -26.98 29.35
N SER A 25 -34.80 -25.67 29.55
CA SER A 25 -33.97 -24.73 28.76
C SER A 25 -34.14 -24.84 27.24
N GLY A 26 -35.30 -25.32 26.79
CA GLY A 26 -35.68 -25.48 25.38
C GLY A 26 -37.17 -25.29 25.12
N SER A 27 -37.62 -25.65 23.93
CA SER A 27 -39.01 -25.71 23.49
C SER A 27 -39.33 -27.11 22.93
N GLY A 28 -40.61 -27.46 22.86
CA GLY A 28 -41.09 -28.80 22.44
C GLY A 28 -41.81 -29.60 23.53
N SER A 29 -41.96 -29.03 24.74
CA SER A 29 -42.74 -29.66 25.82
C SER A 29 -44.21 -29.87 25.41
N GLY A 30 -44.80 -30.99 25.82
CA GLY A 30 -46.18 -31.31 25.48
C GLY A 30 -46.54 -32.78 25.73
N SER A 31 -47.78 -33.15 25.45
CA SER A 31 -48.25 -34.53 25.57
C SER A 31 -48.31 -35.23 24.21
N TYR A 32 -47.55 -36.31 24.06
CA TYR A 32 -47.35 -37.02 22.80
C TYR A 32 -47.73 -38.49 22.92
N TYR A 33 -48.18 -39.10 21.82
CA TYR A 33 -48.41 -40.55 21.79
C TYR A 33 -47.07 -41.29 21.78
N ALA A 34 -47.02 -42.47 22.41
CA ALA A 34 -45.85 -43.35 22.28
C ALA A 34 -45.56 -43.64 20.79
N GLY A 35 -44.28 -43.63 20.43
CA GLY A 35 -43.79 -43.78 19.06
C GLY A 35 -43.84 -42.50 18.22
N ALA A 36 -44.42 -41.40 18.72
CA ALA A 36 -44.38 -40.12 18.01
C ALA A 36 -42.96 -39.52 18.04
N THR A 37 -42.56 -38.89 16.93
CA THR A 37 -41.33 -38.09 16.88
C THR A 37 -41.60 -36.72 17.49
N VAL A 38 -40.86 -36.35 18.51
CA VAL A 38 -40.93 -35.05 19.19
C VAL A 38 -39.72 -34.22 18.77
N GLU A 39 -39.95 -33.09 18.13
CA GLU A 39 -38.91 -32.10 17.80
C GLU A 39 -38.73 -31.12 18.96
N ILE A 40 -37.47 -30.85 19.31
CA ILE A 40 -37.08 -29.96 20.40
C ILE A 40 -36.02 -28.96 19.93
N ILE A 41 -36.09 -27.73 20.45
CA ILE A 41 -35.20 -26.63 20.09
C ILE A 41 -34.64 -26.00 21.37
N ALA A 42 -33.32 -25.85 21.47
CA ALA A 42 -32.68 -25.22 22.60
C ALA A 42 -32.99 -23.71 22.62
N LYS A 43 -33.12 -23.12 23.81
CA LYS A 43 -33.26 -21.66 23.93
C LYS A 43 -31.95 -20.97 23.53
N ALA A 44 -32.04 -19.67 23.26
CA ALA A 44 -30.84 -18.86 23.03
C ALA A 44 -29.91 -18.97 24.27
N PRO A 45 -28.60 -19.21 24.07
CA PRO A 45 -27.67 -19.34 25.18
C PRO A 45 -27.55 -18.02 25.95
N PRO A 46 -27.30 -18.06 27.28
CA PRO A 46 -26.89 -16.87 28.03
C PRO A 46 -25.62 -16.24 27.46
N ALA A 47 -25.39 -14.95 27.75
CA ALA A 47 -24.16 -14.26 27.34
C ALA A 47 -22.90 -15.03 27.81
N GLY A 48 -21.92 -15.14 26.92
CA GLY A 48 -20.68 -15.91 27.17
C GLY A 48 -20.84 -17.43 27.11
N LYS A 49 -21.99 -17.96 26.68
CA LYS A 49 -22.21 -19.40 26.55
C LYS A 49 -22.64 -19.80 25.14
N THR A 50 -22.44 -21.08 24.83
CA THR A 50 -22.95 -21.74 23.63
C THR A 50 -23.67 -23.03 24.00
N PHE A 51 -24.56 -23.49 23.12
CA PHE A 51 -25.22 -24.78 23.29
C PHE A 51 -24.17 -25.90 23.36
N ASP A 52 -24.28 -26.77 24.35
CA ASP A 52 -23.37 -27.90 24.53
C ASP A 52 -24.00 -29.18 23.99
N LYS A 53 -25.09 -29.64 24.61
CA LYS A 53 -25.82 -30.84 24.21
C LYS A 53 -27.20 -30.93 24.87
N TRP A 54 -27.98 -31.90 24.41
CA TRP A 54 -29.16 -32.40 25.09
C TRP A 54 -28.82 -33.56 26.02
N THR A 55 -29.46 -33.62 27.18
CA THR A 55 -29.33 -34.73 28.13
C THR A 55 -30.71 -35.26 28.52
N SER A 56 -30.80 -36.57 28.74
CA SER A 56 -31.98 -37.23 29.30
C SER A 56 -31.60 -38.62 29.80
N ALA A 57 -32.29 -39.10 30.83
CA ALA A 57 -32.18 -40.49 31.28
C ALA A 57 -33.12 -41.44 30.50
N ASP A 58 -34.12 -40.88 29.80
CA ASP A 58 -35.30 -41.63 29.36
C ASP A 58 -35.31 -41.89 27.84
N VAL A 59 -34.59 -41.07 27.07
CA VAL A 59 -34.64 -41.08 25.60
C VAL A 59 -33.26 -41.02 24.96
N THR A 60 -33.19 -41.46 23.71
CA THR A 60 -32.03 -41.26 22.83
C THR A 60 -32.40 -40.23 21.77
N PHE A 61 -31.55 -39.22 21.61
CA PHE A 61 -31.74 -38.16 20.62
C PHE A 61 -31.25 -38.60 19.24
N ALA A 62 -31.90 -38.12 18.18
CA ALA A 62 -31.41 -38.26 16.82
C ALA A 62 -30.01 -37.66 16.66
N ASN A 63 -29.77 -36.51 17.30
CA ASN A 63 -28.46 -35.92 17.49
C ASN A 63 -28.46 -35.05 18.76
N GLU A 64 -27.81 -35.51 19.83
CA GLU A 64 -27.75 -34.75 21.10
C GLU A 64 -26.92 -33.46 21.00
N ASN A 65 -26.03 -33.35 20.01
CA ASN A 65 -25.14 -32.20 19.82
C ASN A 65 -25.71 -31.14 18.87
N ALA A 66 -26.94 -31.32 18.38
CA ALA A 66 -27.65 -30.34 17.56
C ALA A 66 -28.65 -29.54 18.40
N ALA A 67 -28.55 -28.21 18.35
CA ALA A 67 -29.46 -27.31 19.09
C ALA A 67 -30.94 -27.51 18.70
N THR A 68 -31.22 -27.98 17.48
CA THR A 68 -32.51 -28.51 17.06
C THR A 68 -32.37 -30.00 16.80
N THR A 69 -33.16 -30.82 17.50
CA THR A 69 -33.09 -32.28 17.38
C THR A 69 -34.45 -32.91 17.62
N SER A 70 -34.51 -34.24 17.56
CA SER A 70 -35.73 -34.98 17.89
C SER A 70 -35.43 -36.25 18.65
N PHE A 71 -36.46 -36.80 19.30
CA PHE A 71 -36.45 -38.14 19.88
C PHE A 71 -37.79 -38.82 19.64
N VAL A 72 -37.84 -40.15 19.81
CA VAL A 72 -39.09 -40.92 19.75
C VAL A 72 -39.66 -41.06 21.15
N MET A 73 -40.93 -40.68 21.33
CA MET A 73 -41.60 -40.71 22.62
C MET A 73 -41.76 -42.16 23.13
N PRO A 74 -41.25 -42.52 24.32
CA PRO A 74 -41.45 -43.85 24.90
C PRO A 74 -42.85 -43.99 25.53
N GLU A 75 -43.16 -45.17 26.04
CA GLU A 75 -44.37 -45.43 26.84
C GLU A 75 -44.21 -44.95 28.30
N GLY A 76 -43.78 -43.69 28.48
CA GLY A 76 -43.56 -43.07 29.77
C GLY A 76 -43.31 -41.57 29.65
N ASP A 77 -43.56 -40.82 30.72
CA ASP A 77 -43.21 -39.41 30.78
C ASP A 77 -41.68 -39.25 30.76
N VAL A 78 -41.19 -38.19 30.09
CA VAL A 78 -39.75 -37.97 29.91
C VAL A 78 -39.37 -36.53 30.25
N THR A 79 -38.15 -36.37 30.77
CA THR A 79 -37.52 -35.06 30.94
C THR A 79 -36.25 -34.98 30.10
N VAL A 80 -36.12 -33.91 29.34
CA VAL A 80 -34.94 -33.60 28.53
C VAL A 80 -34.46 -32.19 28.85
N GLU A 81 -33.15 -31.98 28.90
CA GLU A 81 -32.54 -30.69 29.27
C GLU A 81 -31.51 -30.26 28.19
N ALA A 82 -31.56 -28.99 27.79
CA ALA A 82 -30.50 -28.36 27.01
C ALA A 82 -29.42 -27.81 27.95
N THR A 83 -28.19 -28.29 27.82
CA THR A 83 -27.03 -27.80 28.58
C THR A 83 -26.21 -26.81 27.75
N TYR A 84 -25.53 -25.89 28.43
CA TYR A 84 -24.71 -24.85 27.82
C TYR A 84 -23.34 -24.79 28.47
N LYS A 85 -22.30 -24.59 27.66
CA LYS A 85 -20.92 -24.41 28.11
C LYS A 85 -20.43 -23.00 27.82
N CYS A 86 -19.43 -22.55 28.55
CA CYS A 86 -18.83 -21.25 28.32
C CYS A 86 -18.09 -21.21 26.99
N ILE A 87 -18.14 -20.05 26.33
CA ILE A 87 -17.34 -19.77 25.14
C ILE A 87 -15.94 -19.39 25.61
N THR A 88 -14.95 -19.89 24.89
CA THR A 88 -13.56 -19.48 25.04
C THR A 88 -13.25 -18.42 23.98
N TYR A 89 -12.61 -17.33 24.39
CA TYR A 89 -12.13 -16.29 23.48
C TYR A 89 -10.76 -15.78 23.91
N THR A 90 -10.06 -15.16 22.98
CA THR A 90 -8.68 -14.72 23.15
C THR A 90 -8.56 -13.23 22.88
N ILE A 91 -7.88 -12.53 23.78
CA ILE A 91 -7.38 -11.19 23.54
C ILE A 91 -5.96 -11.33 22.99
N THR A 92 -5.69 -10.70 21.86
CA THR A 92 -4.37 -10.69 21.21
C THR A 92 -3.82 -9.27 21.16
N LEU A 93 -2.60 -9.07 21.65
CA LEU A 93 -1.90 -7.79 21.62
C LEU A 93 -0.66 -7.89 20.74
N ILE A 94 -0.58 -7.02 19.74
CA ILE A 94 0.53 -6.93 18.80
C ILE A 94 1.37 -5.70 19.16
N SER A 95 2.50 -5.91 19.83
CA SER A 95 3.38 -4.80 20.24
C SER A 95 4.23 -4.25 19.10
N ARG A 96 4.65 -5.08 18.14
CA ARG A 96 5.56 -4.77 17.01
C ARG A 96 6.97 -4.30 17.36
N ARG A 97 7.15 -3.41 18.34
CA ARG A 97 8.42 -2.72 18.66
C ARG A 97 8.58 -2.47 20.16
N GLY A 98 8.49 -3.51 20.95
CA GLY A 98 8.60 -3.42 22.39
C GLY A 98 7.94 -4.57 23.12
N LYS A 99 7.97 -4.50 24.45
CA LYS A 99 7.41 -5.52 25.34
C LYS A 99 6.34 -4.91 26.24
N LEU A 100 5.33 -5.69 26.60
CA LEU A 100 4.36 -5.24 27.60
C LEU A 100 5.08 -4.85 28.91
N ALA A 101 4.75 -3.68 29.44
CA ALA A 101 5.31 -3.17 30.69
C ALA A 101 4.96 -4.10 31.87
N ASP A 102 3.76 -4.68 31.84
CA ASP A 102 3.35 -5.78 32.70
C ASP A 102 2.78 -6.92 31.83
N ALA A 103 3.52 -8.03 31.73
CA ALA A 103 3.10 -9.21 30.98
C ALA A 103 2.41 -10.27 31.87
N SER A 104 2.06 -9.93 33.11
CA SER A 104 1.46 -10.88 34.05
C SER A 104 0.13 -11.42 33.53
N GLY A 105 0.04 -12.74 33.38
CA GLY A 105 -1.15 -13.41 32.83
C GLY A 105 -1.25 -13.37 31.31
N TRP A 106 -0.23 -12.87 30.60
CA TRP A 106 -0.14 -12.91 29.14
C TRP A 106 0.89 -13.94 28.69
N GLU A 107 0.54 -14.72 27.68
CA GLU A 107 1.44 -15.68 27.04
C GLU A 107 2.05 -15.04 25.79
N LEU A 108 3.37 -15.16 25.62
CA LEU A 108 4.07 -14.62 24.45
C LEU A 108 4.41 -15.77 23.48
N ALA A 109 3.85 -15.73 22.28
CA ALA A 109 4.15 -16.65 21.19
C ALA A 109 4.21 -15.88 19.86
N ASP A 110 5.20 -16.18 19.02
CA ASP A 110 5.39 -15.57 17.69
C ASP A 110 5.31 -14.02 17.67
N GLY A 111 5.82 -13.38 18.74
CA GLY A 111 5.84 -11.92 18.87
C GLY A 111 4.49 -11.28 19.22
N GLN A 112 3.49 -12.08 19.60
CA GLN A 112 2.17 -11.63 20.05
C GLN A 112 1.90 -12.06 21.48
N TYR A 113 1.27 -11.17 22.25
CA TYR A 113 0.83 -11.49 23.60
C TYR A 113 -0.64 -11.90 23.57
N THR A 114 -0.94 -13.08 24.08
CA THR A 114 -2.29 -13.63 24.10
C THR A 114 -2.74 -13.94 25.52
N ARG A 115 -4.01 -13.70 25.80
CA ARG A 115 -4.66 -14.16 27.03
C ARG A 115 -6.04 -14.70 26.72
N THR A 116 -6.30 -15.90 27.22
CA THR A 116 -7.55 -16.64 26.97
C THR A 116 -8.48 -16.51 28.16
N PHE A 117 -9.76 -16.30 27.87
CA PHE A 117 -10.84 -16.15 28.83
C PHE A 117 -11.97 -17.11 28.50
N GLU A 118 -12.80 -17.41 29.50
CA GLU A 118 -13.94 -18.29 29.40
C GLU A 118 -15.18 -17.57 29.95
N GLY A 119 -16.29 -17.59 29.21
CA GLY A 119 -17.53 -16.95 29.63
C GLY A 119 -17.61 -15.48 29.26
N VAL A 120 -18.08 -14.64 30.19
CA VAL A 120 -18.02 -13.18 30.08
C VAL A 120 -16.96 -12.66 31.06
N LEU A 121 -16.33 -11.52 30.77
CA LEU A 121 -15.44 -10.89 31.75
C LEU A 121 -16.21 -10.56 33.03
N GLU A 122 -15.79 -11.13 34.16
CA GLU A 122 -16.36 -10.82 35.49
C GLU A 122 -15.77 -9.52 36.07
N GLU A 123 -14.56 -9.17 35.64
CA GLU A 123 -13.83 -7.96 36.02
C GLU A 123 -13.27 -7.26 34.78
N ALA A 124 -13.16 -5.93 34.84
CA ALA A 124 -12.57 -5.16 33.76
C ALA A 124 -11.07 -5.48 33.61
N VAL A 125 -10.60 -5.60 32.37
CA VAL A 125 -9.19 -5.88 32.06
C VAL A 125 -8.54 -4.63 31.50
N VAL A 126 -7.61 -4.05 32.26
CA VAL A 126 -6.75 -2.96 31.78
C VAL A 126 -5.68 -3.54 30.86
N ILE A 127 -5.52 -2.98 29.67
CA ILE A 127 -4.51 -3.45 28.71
C ILE A 127 -3.16 -2.80 29.07
N PRO A 128 -2.11 -3.59 29.35
CA PRO A 128 -0.81 -3.03 29.73
C PRO A 128 -0.21 -2.17 28.61
N ALA A 129 0.44 -1.07 28.98
CA ALA A 129 1.23 -0.27 28.03
C ALA A 129 2.43 -1.08 27.50
N VAL A 130 2.99 -0.65 26.37
CA VAL A 130 4.23 -1.23 25.83
C VAL A 130 5.43 -0.38 26.26
N THR A 131 6.50 -1.00 26.73
CA THR A 131 7.83 -0.39 26.77
C THR A 131 8.50 -0.59 25.41
N PRO A 132 8.76 0.48 24.64
CA PRO A 132 9.38 0.36 23.32
C PRO A 132 10.80 -0.21 23.40
N ASP A 133 11.27 -0.88 22.34
CA ASP A 133 12.63 -1.42 22.29
C ASP A 133 13.71 -0.32 22.32
N ASN A 134 13.38 0.88 21.81
CA ASN A 134 14.22 2.07 21.88
C ASN A 134 13.43 3.25 22.49
N PRO A 135 13.38 3.34 23.83
CA PRO A 135 12.58 4.34 24.54
C PRO A 135 13.16 5.76 24.48
N ALA A 136 14.36 5.95 23.92
CA ALA A 136 14.91 7.28 23.68
C ALA A 136 14.23 7.95 22.47
N ASP A 137 13.81 7.15 21.50
CA ASP A 137 13.24 7.63 20.24
C ASP A 137 11.74 7.33 20.10
N TRP A 138 11.20 6.46 20.95
CA TRP A 138 9.82 6.02 20.89
C TRP A 138 9.16 6.03 22.26
N GLU A 139 7.89 6.41 22.28
CA GLU A 139 7.00 6.21 23.42
C GLU A 139 5.76 5.44 22.98
N PHE A 140 5.16 4.68 23.90
CA PHE A 140 3.87 4.04 23.64
C PHE A 140 2.77 5.09 23.65
N GLY A 141 1.98 5.12 22.56
CA GLY A 141 0.84 6.01 22.46
C GLY A 141 -0.42 5.34 22.99
N GLN A 142 -0.95 4.38 22.23
CA GLN A 142 -2.25 3.78 22.49
C GLN A 142 -2.42 2.40 21.85
N TRP A 143 -3.47 1.68 22.24
CA TRP A 143 -3.89 0.45 21.58
C TRP A 143 -5.04 0.73 20.62
N ARG A 144 -4.92 0.27 19.37
CA ARG A 144 -6.01 0.31 18.39
C ARG A 144 -6.56 -1.07 18.07
N VAL A 145 -7.86 -1.16 17.90
CA VAL A 145 -8.51 -2.37 17.44
C VAL A 145 -8.15 -2.63 15.99
N VAL A 146 -7.64 -3.83 15.71
CA VAL A 146 -7.39 -4.34 14.36
C VAL A 146 -8.56 -5.20 13.89
N ALA A 147 -9.05 -6.06 14.78
CA ALA A 147 -10.14 -6.97 14.51
C ALA A 147 -10.93 -7.24 15.80
N TYR A 148 -12.24 -7.37 15.66
CA TYR A 148 -13.16 -7.79 16.69
C TYR A 148 -14.26 -8.65 16.04
N ASP A 149 -14.62 -9.77 16.65
CA ASP A 149 -15.62 -10.70 16.11
C ASP A 149 -17.02 -10.51 16.72
N GLY A 150 -17.17 -9.60 17.69
CA GLY A 150 -18.46 -9.22 18.25
C GLY A 150 -19.13 -8.10 17.47
N THR A 151 -20.23 -7.60 18.04
CA THR A 151 -21.14 -6.64 17.38
C THR A 151 -21.18 -5.27 18.06
N ASP A 152 -20.31 -5.03 19.05
CA ASP A 152 -20.24 -3.75 19.76
C ASP A 152 -19.38 -2.75 18.98
N ASP A 153 -20.01 -1.65 18.56
CA ASP A 153 -19.37 -0.57 17.81
C ASP A 153 -18.21 0.09 18.56
N ALA A 154 -18.19 0.03 19.89
CA ALA A 154 -17.09 0.55 20.71
C ALA A 154 -15.75 -0.17 20.45
N PHE A 155 -15.80 -1.37 19.86
CA PHE A 155 -14.63 -2.17 19.50
C PHE A 155 -14.54 -2.42 17.99
N ALA A 156 -15.14 -1.56 17.17
CA ALA A 156 -14.93 -1.61 15.73
C ALA A 156 -13.45 -1.38 15.36
N PRO A 157 -12.95 -1.92 14.22
CA PRO A 157 -11.59 -1.67 13.76
C PRO A 157 -11.27 -0.16 13.68
N GLY A 158 -10.10 0.23 14.19
CA GLY A 158 -9.61 1.61 14.27
C GLY A 158 -9.88 2.30 15.62
N GLN A 159 -10.83 1.81 16.43
CA GLN A 159 -11.13 2.37 17.75
C GLN A 159 -9.97 2.22 18.72
N VAL A 160 -9.84 3.16 19.66
CA VAL A 160 -8.81 3.17 20.70
C VAL A 160 -9.35 2.52 21.96
N VAL A 161 -8.60 1.59 22.55
CA VAL A 161 -9.04 0.78 23.69
C VAL A 161 -7.96 0.70 24.76
N ALA A 162 -8.18 1.31 25.92
CA ALA A 162 -7.27 1.18 27.07
C ALA A 162 -7.66 0.05 28.04
N GLN A 163 -8.93 -0.35 28.03
CA GLN A 163 -9.47 -1.38 28.90
C GLN A 163 -10.70 -2.06 28.27
N LEU A 164 -10.96 -3.31 28.67
CA LEU A 164 -12.17 -4.04 28.32
C LEU A 164 -13.11 -4.10 29.53
N PRO A 165 -14.41 -3.80 29.38
CA PRO A 165 -15.35 -3.71 30.48
C PRO A 165 -15.82 -5.08 30.98
N VAL A 166 -16.42 -5.09 32.17
CA VAL A 166 -17.20 -6.23 32.70
C VAL A 166 -18.31 -6.58 31.71
N GLY A 167 -18.49 -7.88 31.46
CA GLY A 167 -19.47 -8.41 30.51
C GLY A 167 -18.95 -8.56 29.09
N PHE A 168 -17.72 -8.10 28.78
CA PHE A 168 -17.13 -8.26 27.46
C PHE A 168 -16.99 -9.74 27.08
N VAL A 169 -17.25 -10.03 25.80
CA VAL A 169 -17.03 -11.33 25.15
C VAL A 169 -16.62 -11.11 23.69
N GLY A 170 -15.79 -12.01 23.18
CA GLY A 170 -15.36 -12.02 21.78
C GLY A 170 -13.85 -11.97 21.61
N ASN A 171 -13.36 -12.50 20.50
CA ASN A 171 -11.96 -12.38 20.13
C ASN A 171 -11.67 -10.96 19.67
N ILE A 172 -10.65 -10.35 20.25
CA ILE A 172 -10.20 -9.00 19.88
C ILE A 172 -8.69 -8.98 19.67
N THR A 173 -8.27 -8.33 18.59
CA THR A 173 -6.87 -8.09 18.28
C THR A 173 -6.60 -6.60 18.38
N LEU A 174 -5.69 -6.23 19.28
CA LEU A 174 -5.23 -4.87 19.46
C LEU A 174 -3.79 -4.74 18.94
N ARG A 175 -3.47 -3.61 18.34
CA ARG A 175 -2.12 -3.25 17.93
C ARG A 175 -1.67 -2.00 18.67
N ALA A 176 -0.43 -2.02 19.15
CA ALA A 176 0.19 -0.85 19.75
C ALA A 176 0.57 0.16 18.67
N ASP A 177 0.20 1.41 18.91
CA ASP A 177 0.73 2.58 18.23
C ASP A 177 1.80 3.23 19.10
N PHE A 178 2.83 3.75 18.45
CA PHE A 178 3.93 4.45 19.09
C PHE A 178 4.06 5.85 18.51
N ASN A 179 4.44 6.78 19.38
CA ASN A 179 4.83 8.12 18.97
C ASN A 179 6.36 8.16 18.89
N TRP A 180 6.87 8.77 17.82
CA TRP A 180 8.29 9.06 17.70
C TRP A 180 8.61 10.32 18.52
N ILE A 181 9.58 10.22 19.42
CA ILE A 181 10.09 11.30 20.27
C ILE A 181 11.58 11.60 20.01
N GLY A 182 12.22 10.81 19.15
CA GLY A 182 13.61 11.01 18.75
C GLY A 182 13.81 12.22 17.83
N PRO A 183 15.07 12.53 17.47
CA PRO A 183 15.36 13.55 16.46
C PRO A 183 14.87 13.08 15.07
N ASN A 184 14.25 13.98 14.29
CA ASN A 184 13.79 13.64 12.94
C ASN A 184 15.00 13.37 12.01
N PRO A 185 15.14 12.17 11.41
CA PRO A 185 16.27 11.85 10.53
C PRO A 185 16.25 12.64 9.21
N SER A 186 15.11 13.23 8.85
CA SER A 186 14.91 14.05 7.66
C SER A 186 14.34 15.43 8.02
N PRO A 187 15.14 16.32 8.62
CA PRO A 187 14.66 17.59 9.20
C PRO A 187 14.02 18.56 8.18
N TRP A 188 14.25 18.40 6.87
CA TRP A 188 13.55 19.14 5.81
C TRP A 188 12.10 18.71 5.62
N TYR A 189 11.69 17.60 6.21
CA TYR A 189 10.32 17.17 6.37
C TYR A 189 9.96 17.15 7.85
N PRO A 190 9.69 18.30 8.48
CA PRO A 190 9.59 18.34 9.92
C PRO A 190 8.35 17.58 10.40
N VAL A 191 8.45 16.96 11.58
CA VAL A 191 7.33 16.26 12.22
C VAL A 191 6.58 17.25 13.08
N TYR A 192 5.25 17.26 12.96
CA TYR A 192 4.39 18.19 13.69
C TYR A 192 3.29 17.47 14.41
N ASP A 193 3.16 17.76 15.71
CA ASP A 193 1.99 17.36 16.47
C ASP A 193 0.78 18.21 16.06
N LEU A 194 -0.29 17.54 15.68
CA LEU A 194 -1.57 18.13 15.30
C LEU A 194 -2.51 18.22 16.51
N GLY A 195 -2.06 17.85 17.71
CA GLY A 195 -2.81 17.82 18.95
C GLY A 195 -3.83 16.68 19.06
N GLU A 196 -4.42 16.52 20.25
CA GLU A 196 -5.51 15.58 20.52
C GLU A 196 -6.78 16.01 19.76
N VAL A 197 -6.97 15.50 18.55
CA VAL A 197 -8.23 15.65 17.82
C VAL A 197 -8.55 14.31 17.16
N GLY A 198 -9.83 13.94 17.14
CA GLY A 198 -10.32 12.57 16.94
C GLY A 198 -9.87 11.83 15.67
N ASP A 199 -10.32 10.57 15.55
CA ASP A 199 -9.81 9.52 14.64
C ASP A 199 -10.05 9.73 13.12
N GLY A 200 -10.52 10.91 12.69
CA GLY A 200 -10.78 11.21 11.28
C GLY A 200 -9.56 11.73 10.51
N PRO A 201 -9.53 11.62 9.17
CA PRO A 201 -8.54 12.32 8.36
C PRO A 201 -8.65 13.84 8.57
N ARG A 202 -7.51 14.53 8.50
CA ARG A 202 -7.42 15.98 8.62
C ARG A 202 -6.77 16.58 7.39
N GLN A 203 -7.18 17.80 7.05
CA GLN A 203 -6.47 18.59 6.07
C GLN A 203 -5.48 19.49 6.80
N VAL A 204 -4.22 19.46 6.38
CA VAL A 204 -3.16 20.32 6.89
C VAL A 204 -2.65 21.18 5.76
N LYS A 205 -2.80 22.50 5.88
CA LYS A 205 -2.28 23.49 4.93
C LYS A 205 -1.07 24.17 5.56
N VAL A 206 0.03 24.25 4.82
CA VAL A 206 1.29 24.84 5.26
C VAL A 206 1.51 26.14 4.51
N TYR A 207 1.71 27.23 5.24
CA TYR A 207 1.87 28.56 4.69
C TYR A 207 3.25 29.12 5.00
N ARG A 208 3.77 29.93 4.07
CA ARG A 208 4.92 30.81 4.28
C ARG A 208 4.41 32.25 4.13
N GLY A 209 4.20 32.93 5.26
CA GLY A 209 3.39 34.16 5.25
C GLY A 209 1.97 33.87 4.76
N ASP A 210 1.53 34.52 3.68
CA ASP A 210 0.22 34.30 3.08
C ASP A 210 0.23 33.26 1.92
N GLU A 211 1.39 32.77 1.52
CA GLU A 211 1.55 31.83 0.41
C GLU A 211 1.31 30.39 0.89
N LEU A 212 0.38 29.68 0.24
CA LEU A 212 0.20 28.24 0.46
C LEU A 212 1.36 27.47 -0.19
N VAL A 213 2.16 26.81 0.63
CA VAL A 213 3.35 26.04 0.22
C VAL A 213 2.96 24.61 -0.14
N THR A 214 2.13 23.98 0.68
CA THR A 214 1.63 22.63 0.43
C THR A 214 0.35 22.36 1.24
N SER A 215 -0.45 21.41 0.77
CA SER A 215 -1.67 20.93 1.43
C SER A 215 -1.62 19.41 1.44
N MET A 216 -1.89 18.80 2.59
CA MET A 216 -1.78 17.36 2.80
C MET A 216 -2.94 16.81 3.60
N VAL A 217 -3.25 15.53 3.37
CA VAL A 217 -4.25 14.77 4.13
C VAL A 217 -3.53 13.86 5.09
N VAL A 218 -3.70 14.10 6.39
CA VAL A 218 -3.00 13.38 7.44
C VAL A 218 -3.99 12.55 8.24
N ARG A 219 -3.62 11.28 8.48
CA ARG A 219 -4.34 10.38 9.38
C ARG A 219 -3.44 10.10 10.58
N GLY A 220 -3.85 10.58 11.74
CA GLY A 220 -3.11 10.43 12.99
C GLY A 220 -2.85 11.76 13.69
N ALA A 221 -2.10 11.69 14.79
CA ALA A 221 -1.79 12.83 15.64
C ALA A 221 -0.63 13.68 15.10
N GLN A 222 0.11 13.21 14.09
CA GLN A 222 1.31 13.91 13.61
C GLN A 222 1.35 14.00 12.10
N VAL A 223 1.85 15.12 11.57
CA VAL A 223 2.39 15.19 10.21
C VAL A 223 3.76 14.50 10.19
N LYS A 224 3.99 13.62 9.23
CA LYS A 224 5.26 12.90 9.08
C LYS A 224 5.90 13.11 7.71
N PRO A 225 7.20 12.81 7.53
CA PRO A 225 7.87 12.94 6.23
C PRO A 225 7.18 12.30 5.04
N ALA A 226 6.55 11.15 5.23
CA ALA A 226 5.77 10.48 4.19
C ALA A 226 4.61 11.34 3.66
N ASP A 227 4.02 12.20 4.48
CA ASP A 227 2.88 13.01 4.07
C ASP A 227 3.32 14.15 3.15
N TYR A 228 4.50 14.73 3.38
CA TYR A 228 5.15 15.67 2.47
C TYR A 228 5.51 15.00 1.13
N LEU A 229 6.07 13.78 1.20
CA LEU A 229 6.48 13.03 0.02
C LEU A 229 5.29 12.67 -0.87
N LYS A 230 4.17 12.22 -0.27
CA LYS A 230 2.92 11.88 -1.00
C LYS A 230 2.38 13.05 -1.82
N VAL A 231 2.53 14.28 -1.32
CA VAL A 231 2.07 15.50 -2.00
C VAL A 231 3.15 16.14 -2.86
N GLY A 232 4.27 15.43 -3.09
CA GLY A 232 5.37 15.91 -3.91
C GLY A 232 6.09 17.14 -3.35
N CYS A 233 5.94 17.44 -2.05
CA CYS A 233 6.68 18.52 -1.43
C CYS A 233 8.17 18.15 -1.40
N PRO A 234 9.08 18.96 -1.95
CA PRO A 234 10.52 18.65 -2.01
C PRO A 234 11.23 18.84 -0.65
N GLY A 235 10.51 19.30 0.37
CA GLY A 235 11.04 19.71 1.67
C GLY A 235 10.86 21.21 1.90
N LEU A 236 10.81 21.59 3.18
CA LEU A 236 10.71 22.98 3.61
C LEU A 236 12.10 23.63 3.71
N LEU A 237 12.18 24.94 3.49
CA LEU A 237 13.44 25.69 3.51
C LEU A 237 13.91 25.94 4.95
N SER A 238 15.22 25.84 5.19
CA SER A 238 15.83 26.14 6.49
C SER A 238 15.74 27.63 6.81
N GLY A 239 15.52 27.95 8.08
CA GLY A 239 15.47 29.31 8.58
C GLY A 239 14.24 30.10 8.13
N VAL A 240 13.25 29.44 7.55
CA VAL A 240 12.02 30.07 7.07
C VAL A 240 10.85 29.70 7.98
N ASP A 241 10.09 30.70 8.39
CA ASP A 241 8.90 30.52 9.22
C ASP A 241 7.72 29.99 8.40
N TYR A 242 7.15 28.89 8.86
CA TYR A 242 5.97 28.27 8.31
C TYR A 242 4.84 28.24 9.34
N THR A 243 3.61 28.49 8.88
CA THR A 243 2.39 28.38 9.68
C THR A 243 1.58 27.19 9.19
N PHE A 244 1.20 26.33 10.12
CA PHE A 244 0.35 25.17 9.83
C PHE A 244 -1.09 25.53 10.17
N LYS A 245 -2.03 25.11 9.32
CA LYS A 245 -3.46 25.29 9.55
C LYS A 245 -4.13 23.95 9.40
N VAL A 246 -4.77 23.48 10.48
CA VAL A 246 -5.36 22.14 10.56
C VAL A 246 -6.87 22.27 10.59
N SER A 247 -7.55 21.64 9.65
CA SER A 247 -9.00 21.54 9.62
C SER A 247 -9.44 20.08 9.53
N LYS A 248 -10.73 19.83 9.81
CA LYS A 248 -11.35 18.55 9.44
C LYS A 248 -11.24 18.36 7.93
N TRP A 249 -11.08 17.11 7.50
CA TRP A 249 -11.17 16.78 6.08
C TRP A 249 -12.46 17.34 5.46
N ASN A 250 -12.35 18.00 4.30
CA ASN A 250 -13.44 18.69 3.60
C ASN A 250 -14.14 19.80 4.40
N SER A 251 -13.40 20.50 5.26
CA SER A 251 -13.89 21.67 5.97
C SER A 251 -12.84 22.78 6.00
N ASP A 252 -13.29 24.03 5.87
CA ASP A 252 -12.46 25.21 6.16
C ASP A 252 -12.50 25.60 7.66
N GLU A 253 -13.26 24.86 8.47
CA GLU A 253 -13.31 25.06 9.93
C GLU A 253 -11.98 24.61 10.56
N LEU A 254 -11.21 25.60 11.03
CA LEU A 254 -9.97 25.38 11.75
C LEU A 254 -10.23 24.64 13.06
N CYS A 255 -9.52 23.54 13.25
CA CYS A 255 -9.56 22.73 14.46
C CYS A 255 -8.35 23.01 15.37
N PHE A 256 -7.22 23.35 14.76
CA PHE A 256 -5.97 23.61 15.46
C PHE A 256 -5.06 24.48 14.58
N GLU A 257 -4.41 25.47 15.19
CA GLU A 257 -3.34 26.26 14.59
C GLU A 257 -2.09 26.04 15.46
N PRO A 258 -1.11 25.23 15.02
CA PRO A 258 0.16 25.09 15.71
C PRO A 258 0.94 26.40 15.70
N ASP A 259 1.89 26.53 16.62
CA ASP A 259 2.86 27.63 16.62
C ASP A 259 3.68 27.67 15.32
N ILE A 260 4.28 28.84 15.03
CA ILE A 260 5.18 29.04 13.88
C ILE A 260 6.35 28.08 13.98
N VAL A 261 6.70 27.46 12.84
CA VAL A 261 7.85 26.57 12.79
C VAL A 261 8.88 27.06 11.80
N THR A 262 10.12 27.12 12.29
CA THR A 262 11.31 27.41 11.51
C THR A 262 12.14 26.12 11.39
N PRO A 263 12.07 25.39 10.26
CA PRO A 263 12.95 24.25 10.06
C PRO A 263 14.40 24.72 10.12
N GLU A 264 15.25 24.00 10.84
CA GLU A 264 16.70 24.18 10.79
C GLU A 264 17.33 22.84 10.46
N TYR A 265 18.20 22.82 9.46
CA TYR A 265 18.92 21.61 9.11
C TYR A 265 20.41 21.87 8.97
N GLN A 266 21.20 20.91 9.47
CA GLN A 266 22.66 20.98 9.57
C GLN A 266 23.30 20.47 8.27
N LEU A 267 24.64 20.56 8.20
CA LEU A 267 25.43 19.86 7.19
C LEU A 267 25.20 18.34 7.33
N PRO A 268 25.15 17.56 6.22
CA PRO A 268 25.08 16.11 6.32
C PRO A 268 26.23 15.54 7.15
N GLU A 269 25.98 14.45 7.88
CA GLU A 269 27.08 13.72 8.50
C GLU A 269 27.87 12.95 7.42
N THR A 270 29.09 12.54 7.74
CA THR A 270 29.96 11.86 6.77
C THR A 270 29.26 10.64 6.16
N GLY A 271 28.53 9.82 6.91
CA GLY A 271 27.86 8.63 6.36
C GLY A 271 28.84 7.64 5.69
N ALA A 272 28.31 6.64 4.99
CA ALA A 272 29.10 5.63 4.29
C ALA A 272 28.37 4.98 3.11
N VAL A 273 29.16 4.46 2.16
CA VAL A 273 28.72 3.48 1.17
C VAL A 273 29.48 2.18 1.39
N VAL A 274 28.76 1.08 1.52
CA VAL A 274 29.33 -0.26 1.71
C VAL A 274 28.87 -1.16 0.57
N ALA A 275 29.83 -1.77 -0.12
CA ALA A 275 29.56 -2.77 -1.14
C ALA A 275 29.45 -4.17 -0.51
N GLY A 276 28.40 -4.90 -0.88
CA GLY A 276 28.32 -6.34 -0.67
C GLY A 276 29.26 -7.12 -1.61
N PRO A 277 29.36 -8.45 -1.45
CA PRO A 277 30.08 -9.27 -2.41
C PRO A 277 29.37 -9.25 -3.78
N PRO A 278 30.12 -9.28 -4.91
CA PRO A 278 29.52 -9.53 -6.21
C PRO A 278 28.89 -10.91 -6.25
N ASP A 279 27.73 -11.02 -6.90
CA ASP A 279 27.08 -12.31 -7.16
C ASP A 279 27.68 -13.04 -8.38
N GLY A 280 26.99 -14.08 -8.87
CA GLY A 280 27.44 -14.88 -10.01
C GLY A 280 27.57 -14.09 -11.32
N ASP A 281 26.81 -13.00 -11.44
CA ASP A 281 26.69 -12.14 -12.62
C ASP A 281 27.42 -10.79 -12.39
N ASN A 282 28.26 -10.72 -11.36
CA ASN A 282 28.97 -9.51 -10.93
C ASN A 282 28.05 -8.34 -10.55
N VAL A 283 26.82 -8.61 -10.12
CA VAL A 283 25.93 -7.61 -9.50
C VAL A 283 26.33 -7.42 -8.05
N VAL A 284 26.51 -6.16 -7.66
CA VAL A 284 26.89 -5.76 -6.31
C VAL A 284 25.80 -4.89 -5.72
N VAL A 285 25.40 -5.24 -4.50
CA VAL A 285 24.50 -4.42 -3.70
C VAL A 285 25.32 -3.38 -2.94
N LEU A 286 25.08 -2.10 -3.24
CA LEU A 286 25.60 -0.96 -2.50
C LEU A 286 24.57 -0.54 -1.45
N ASN A 287 24.97 -0.60 -0.18
CA ASN A 287 24.21 -0.08 0.94
C ASN A 287 24.76 1.31 1.28
N ILE A 288 23.94 2.33 1.13
CA ILE A 288 24.28 3.74 1.30
C ILE A 288 23.53 4.25 2.52
N ASP A 289 24.24 4.82 3.48
CA ASP A 289 23.68 5.42 4.69
C ASP A 289 24.28 6.81 4.91
N LEU A 290 23.46 7.86 4.82
CA LEU A 290 23.91 9.25 4.71
C LEU A 290 23.11 10.15 5.66
N PRO A 291 23.36 10.12 6.98
CA PRO A 291 22.55 10.86 7.93
C PRO A 291 22.43 12.36 7.57
N LEU A 292 21.20 12.88 7.68
CA LEU A 292 20.83 14.27 7.37
C LEU A 292 21.01 14.69 5.89
N ALA A 293 21.18 13.75 4.96
CA ALA A 293 21.19 14.04 3.53
C ALA A 293 19.77 14.06 2.95
N SER A 294 19.41 15.10 2.18
CA SER A 294 18.13 15.12 1.44
C SER A 294 18.25 14.45 0.07
N LYS A 295 19.46 14.40 -0.46
CA LYS A 295 19.81 13.73 -1.71
C LYS A 295 21.28 13.34 -1.67
N TYR A 296 21.69 12.53 -2.62
CA TYR A 296 23.08 12.12 -2.76
C TYR A 296 23.51 12.06 -4.21
N ARG A 297 24.82 12.12 -4.44
CA ARG A 297 25.43 11.91 -5.74
C ARG A 297 26.35 10.71 -5.70
N LEU A 298 26.01 9.66 -6.44
CA LEU A 298 26.79 8.43 -6.56
C LEU A 298 27.67 8.49 -7.80
N SER A 299 28.93 8.10 -7.67
CA SER A 299 29.87 7.95 -8.80
C SER A 299 30.72 6.70 -8.60
N ILE A 300 31.08 6.06 -9.71
CA ILE A 300 31.93 4.87 -9.70
C ILE A 300 33.02 5.07 -10.76
N ARG A 301 34.27 4.83 -10.38
CA ARG A 301 35.43 4.96 -11.28
C ARG A 301 36.27 3.70 -11.27
N LYS A 302 36.88 3.37 -12.41
CA LYS A 302 37.93 2.36 -12.53
C LYS A 302 39.25 3.08 -12.79
N GLY A 303 40.01 3.36 -11.74
CA GLY A 303 41.20 4.22 -11.86
C GLY A 303 40.83 5.64 -12.34
N ARG A 304 41.15 5.98 -13.59
CA ARG A 304 40.82 7.29 -14.18
C ARG A 304 39.54 7.29 -15.02
N GLU A 305 39.04 6.12 -15.38
CA GLU A 305 37.85 5.96 -16.22
C GLU A 305 36.59 6.09 -15.37
N VAL A 306 35.59 6.79 -15.89
CA VAL A 306 34.28 6.92 -15.25
C VAL A 306 33.45 5.71 -15.65
N TYR A 307 33.09 4.88 -14.66
CA TYR A 307 32.22 3.72 -14.88
C TYR A 307 30.75 4.10 -14.70
N LEU A 308 30.44 4.81 -13.61
CA LEU A 308 29.15 5.45 -13.38
C LEU A 308 29.41 6.94 -13.14
N PRO A 309 28.91 7.85 -14.00
CA PRO A 309 29.06 9.28 -13.78
C PRO A 309 28.34 9.70 -12.51
N ALA A 310 28.72 10.85 -11.98
CA ALA A 310 28.18 11.39 -10.75
C ALA A 310 26.67 11.68 -10.93
N THR A 311 25.84 10.75 -10.47
CA THR A 311 24.38 10.74 -10.68
C THR A 311 23.70 11.15 -9.39
N GLU A 312 22.84 12.16 -9.46
CA GLU A 312 22.08 12.64 -8.31
C GLU A 312 20.83 11.78 -8.08
N SER A 313 20.50 11.51 -6.82
CA SER A 313 19.36 10.71 -6.41
C SER A 313 18.76 11.31 -5.15
N VAL A 314 17.43 11.33 -5.08
CA VAL A 314 16.65 11.73 -3.90
C VAL A 314 16.13 10.50 -3.17
N PHE A 315 15.91 10.63 -1.87
CA PHE A 315 15.24 9.60 -1.07
C PHE A 315 13.72 9.73 -1.29
N VAL A 316 13.11 8.68 -1.85
CA VAL A 316 11.70 8.70 -2.30
C VAL A 316 10.84 7.66 -1.63
N GLU A 317 11.37 7.00 -0.60
CA GLU A 317 10.63 5.98 0.15
C GLU A 317 10.60 6.38 1.62
N ALA A 318 9.41 6.30 2.19
CA ALA A 318 9.23 6.36 3.62
C ALA A 318 9.20 4.93 4.18
N ASN A 319 9.77 4.75 5.37
CA ASN A 319 9.62 3.51 6.12
C ASN A 319 8.18 3.35 6.64
N GLU A 320 7.88 2.20 7.25
CA GLU A 320 6.56 1.89 7.82
C GLU A 320 6.06 2.90 8.86
N ASP A 321 6.97 3.71 9.42
CA ASP A 321 6.66 4.71 10.43
C ASP A 321 6.33 6.08 9.85
N GLY A 322 6.51 6.26 8.54
CA GLY A 322 6.30 7.52 7.84
C GLY A 322 7.53 8.42 7.76
N PHE A 323 8.73 7.92 8.06
CA PHE A 323 9.98 8.68 7.92
C PHE A 323 10.68 8.34 6.61
N VAL A 324 11.13 9.38 5.91
CA VAL A 324 12.09 9.21 4.82
C VAL A 324 13.45 9.01 5.48
N LEU A 325 14.03 7.81 5.36
CA LEU A 325 15.35 7.55 5.89
C LEU A 325 16.38 7.97 4.85
N PRO A 326 17.49 8.63 5.24
CA PRO A 326 18.51 9.04 4.29
C PRO A 326 19.46 7.87 3.99
N ASN A 327 18.88 6.72 3.67
CA ASN A 327 19.57 5.50 3.26
C ASN A 327 19.03 5.01 1.91
N SER A 328 19.85 4.25 1.20
CA SER A 328 19.49 3.75 -0.12
C SER A 328 20.21 2.44 -0.40
N VAL A 329 19.50 1.52 -1.05
CA VAL A 329 20.09 0.30 -1.57
C VAL A 329 20.13 0.41 -3.09
N ARG A 330 21.32 0.23 -3.69
CA ARG A 330 21.51 0.26 -5.14
C ARG A 330 22.15 -1.03 -5.60
N GLN A 331 21.57 -1.67 -6.61
CA GLN A 331 22.23 -2.76 -7.32
C GLN A 331 22.99 -2.19 -8.51
N VAL A 332 24.26 -2.53 -8.62
CA VAL A 332 25.12 -2.12 -9.73
C VAL A 332 25.81 -3.36 -10.29
N GLU A 333 25.66 -3.59 -11.58
CA GLU A 333 26.34 -4.66 -12.30
C GLU A 333 27.70 -4.21 -12.81
N PHE A 334 28.71 -5.07 -12.69
CA PHE A 334 30.09 -4.80 -13.10
C PHE A 334 30.60 -5.78 -14.16
N PHE A 335 30.88 -5.27 -15.36
CA PHE A 335 31.16 -6.15 -16.51
C PHE A 335 32.63 -6.57 -16.66
N MET A 336 33.57 -5.78 -16.14
CA MET A 336 35.00 -6.05 -16.30
C MET A 336 35.66 -6.37 -14.96
N ALA A 337 36.63 -7.28 -14.99
CA ALA A 337 37.55 -7.48 -13.91
C ALA A 337 38.31 -6.18 -13.60
N GLY A 338 38.49 -5.91 -12.31
CA GLY A 338 39.14 -4.69 -11.87
C GLY A 338 38.74 -4.26 -10.46
N ILE A 339 39.32 -3.14 -10.06
CA ILE A 339 39.01 -2.47 -8.80
C ILE A 339 38.30 -1.16 -9.15
N TYR A 340 37.14 -0.95 -8.55
CA TYR A 340 36.29 0.21 -8.77
C TYR A 340 36.17 1.01 -7.48
N ASP A 341 36.43 2.30 -7.55
CA ASP A 341 36.24 3.24 -6.45
C ASP A 341 34.80 3.77 -6.48
N VAL A 342 34.04 3.50 -5.42
CA VAL A 342 32.66 3.96 -5.24
C VAL A 342 32.68 5.15 -4.31
N THR A 343 32.26 6.31 -4.83
CA THR A 343 32.20 7.57 -4.08
C THR A 343 30.77 8.08 -4.04
N VAL A 344 30.34 8.49 -2.84
CA VAL A 344 29.03 9.11 -2.62
C VAL A 344 29.21 10.47 -1.95
N LEU A 345 28.52 11.49 -2.45
CA LEU A 345 28.39 12.79 -1.82
C LEU A 345 27.00 12.91 -1.22
N ALA A 346 26.89 13.03 0.09
CA ALA A 346 25.67 13.43 0.79
C ALA A 346 25.42 14.92 0.58
N ILE A 347 24.19 15.33 0.31
CA ILE A 347 23.84 16.73 0.02
C ILE A 347 22.59 17.10 0.81
N ASN A 348 22.62 18.25 1.50
CA ASN A 348 21.45 18.80 2.19
C ASN A 348 20.60 19.68 1.24
N PRO A 349 19.41 20.15 1.66
CA PRO A 349 18.57 20.98 0.79
C PRO A 349 19.19 22.34 0.39
N LEU A 350 20.19 22.85 1.12
CA LEU A 350 20.94 24.05 0.73
C LEU A 350 21.98 23.78 -0.37
N GLY A 351 22.18 22.51 -0.74
CA GLY A 351 23.19 22.09 -1.72
C GLY A 351 24.59 21.93 -1.11
N GLU A 352 24.74 22.05 0.21
CA GLU A 352 25.99 21.78 0.90
C GLU A 352 26.23 20.28 0.92
N ALA A 353 27.47 19.87 0.63
CA ALA A 353 27.80 18.48 0.39
C ALA A 353 28.96 17.98 1.26
N VAL A 354 28.84 16.75 1.75
CA VAL A 354 29.89 16.03 2.47
C VAL A 354 30.16 14.71 1.75
N GLN A 355 31.43 14.41 1.51
CA GLN A 355 31.82 13.13 0.92
C GLN A 355 31.75 12.02 1.96
N ALA A 356 31.02 10.98 1.63
CA ALA A 356 30.90 9.80 2.46
C ALA A 356 32.14 8.91 2.42
N ALA A 357 32.27 8.09 3.47
CA ALA A 357 33.28 7.05 3.49
C ALA A 357 33.11 6.18 2.24
N SER A 358 34.10 6.26 1.36
CA SER A 358 34.12 5.60 0.06
C SER A 358 34.51 4.13 0.23
N CYS A 359 34.11 3.26 -0.69
CA CYS A 359 34.51 1.86 -0.69
C CYS A 359 35.03 1.42 -2.06
N GLN A 360 35.66 0.24 -2.07
CA GLN A 360 36.13 -0.38 -3.31
C GLN A 360 35.34 -1.65 -3.59
N VAL A 361 35.02 -1.85 -4.87
CA VAL A 361 34.45 -3.09 -5.40
C VAL A 361 35.53 -3.80 -6.19
N VAL A 362 35.75 -5.08 -5.91
CA VAL A 362 36.71 -5.92 -6.63
C VAL A 362 35.96 -6.97 -7.44
N ILE A 363 36.16 -6.94 -8.75
CA ILE A 363 35.57 -7.88 -9.69
C ILE A 363 36.67 -8.78 -10.22
N ALA A 364 36.55 -10.08 -9.97
CA ALA A 364 37.63 -11.05 -10.20
C ALA A 364 37.75 -11.51 -11.65
N LYS A 365 36.64 -11.50 -12.40
CA LYS A 365 36.55 -11.93 -13.80
C LYS A 365 35.52 -11.07 -14.53
N ASP A 366 35.69 -10.94 -15.83
CA ASP A 366 34.67 -10.32 -16.67
C ASP A 366 33.35 -11.12 -16.57
N GLY A 367 32.21 -10.43 -16.70
CA GLY A 367 30.88 -11.04 -16.66
C GLY A 367 30.70 -12.09 -17.76
N GLN A 368 29.94 -13.16 -17.49
CA GLN A 368 29.78 -14.27 -18.44
C GLN A 368 29.01 -13.90 -19.72
N ASP A 369 28.21 -12.82 -19.68
CA ASP A 369 27.40 -12.34 -20.80
C ASP A 369 28.15 -11.38 -21.74
N GLY A 370 29.42 -11.10 -21.46
CA GLY A 370 30.25 -10.09 -22.12
C GLY A 370 30.70 -10.40 -23.54
N ARG A 371 29.83 -10.87 -24.45
CA ARG A 371 30.17 -10.82 -25.90
C ARG A 371 29.18 -10.13 -26.81
N ASP A 372 27.86 -10.22 -26.61
CA ASP A 372 26.92 -9.78 -27.67
C ASP A 372 25.62 -9.07 -27.21
N SER A 373 25.52 -8.61 -25.94
CA SER A 373 24.28 -7.98 -25.47
C SER A 373 24.48 -6.83 -24.50
N TRP A 374 23.58 -5.85 -24.58
CA TRP A 374 23.47 -4.77 -23.61
C TRP A 374 22.82 -5.26 -22.30
N PRO A 375 23.18 -4.67 -21.14
CA PRO A 375 22.55 -5.03 -19.86
C PRO A 375 21.06 -4.74 -19.85
N VAL A 376 20.30 -5.38 -18.96
CA VAL A 376 18.84 -5.18 -18.85
C VAL A 376 18.49 -3.90 -18.07
N ALA A 377 19.45 -3.33 -17.34
CA ALA A 377 19.31 -2.16 -16.47
C ALA A 377 20.48 -1.18 -16.62
N GLY A 378 20.38 0.00 -15.98
CA GLY A 378 21.44 1.03 -16.00
C GLY A 378 21.34 2.06 -17.12
N PHE A 379 20.23 2.06 -17.85
CA PHE A 379 19.88 3.12 -18.80
C PHE A 379 19.13 4.25 -18.08
N MET A 380 19.49 5.48 -18.37
CA MET A 380 18.75 6.67 -17.99
C MET A 380 18.59 7.57 -19.21
N PRO A 381 17.41 8.15 -19.48
CA PRO A 381 16.13 7.92 -18.79
C PRO A 381 15.62 6.47 -18.91
N LEU A 382 14.91 5.99 -17.88
CA LEU A 382 14.31 4.66 -17.87
C LEU A 382 13.14 4.56 -18.87
N ALA A 383 12.85 3.35 -19.36
CA ALA A 383 11.65 3.09 -20.17
C ALA A 383 10.38 3.58 -19.46
N GLY A 384 9.54 4.32 -20.16
CA GLY A 384 8.30 4.92 -19.64
C GLY A 384 8.49 6.03 -18.62
N GLN A 385 9.70 6.53 -18.39
CA GLN A 385 9.95 7.60 -17.42
C GLN A 385 9.36 8.94 -17.89
N ASN A 386 8.74 9.68 -16.97
CA ASN A 386 8.36 11.08 -17.20
C ASN A 386 9.39 12.03 -16.58
N ILE A 387 9.85 13.02 -17.34
CA ILE A 387 10.76 14.08 -16.91
C ILE A 387 10.05 15.42 -17.01
N LEU A 388 10.04 16.19 -15.92
CA LEU A 388 9.35 17.48 -15.87
C LEU A 388 10.15 18.60 -16.57
N LEU A 389 9.44 19.43 -17.32
CA LEU A 389 9.99 20.66 -17.90
C LEU A 389 10.03 21.81 -16.90
N GLY A 390 11.22 22.38 -16.70
CA GLY A 390 11.42 23.61 -15.92
C GLY A 390 11.34 24.91 -16.74
N GLY A 391 10.82 24.88 -17.97
CA GLY A 391 10.81 26.01 -18.93
C GLY A 391 10.27 25.58 -20.31
N ASP A 392 10.79 26.14 -21.41
CA ASP A 392 10.44 25.71 -22.79
C ASP A 392 11.18 24.42 -23.21
N THR A 393 12.33 24.16 -22.59
CA THR A 393 13.17 22.96 -22.78
C THR A 393 13.81 22.57 -21.44
N THR A 394 14.16 21.30 -21.26
CA THR A 394 14.90 20.81 -20.09
C THR A 394 16.13 20.00 -20.50
N PRO A 395 17.28 20.11 -19.81
CA PRO A 395 18.42 19.22 -20.05
C PRO A 395 18.11 17.82 -19.53
N VAL A 396 18.15 16.84 -20.42
CA VAL A 396 17.98 15.42 -20.09
C VAL A 396 19.34 14.74 -20.12
N LEU A 397 19.72 14.12 -19.00
CA LEU A 397 20.92 13.28 -18.91
C LEU A 397 20.59 11.89 -19.44
N PHE A 398 21.31 11.50 -20.47
CA PHE A 398 21.37 10.15 -20.98
C PHE A 398 22.59 9.45 -20.41
N SER A 399 22.41 8.29 -19.81
CA SER A 399 23.50 7.45 -19.30
C SER A 399 23.21 6.00 -19.63
N TRP A 400 24.24 5.25 -19.99
CA TRP A 400 24.12 3.84 -20.33
C TRP A 400 25.28 3.03 -19.76
N PRO A 401 25.12 1.70 -19.64
CA PRO A 401 26.24 0.83 -19.27
C PRO A 401 27.31 0.80 -20.35
N ALA A 402 28.59 0.70 -19.95
CA ALA A 402 29.67 0.51 -20.91
C ALA A 402 29.64 -0.90 -21.52
N ILE A 403 29.87 -0.99 -22.84
CA ILE A 403 30.16 -2.26 -23.52
C ILE A 403 31.66 -2.50 -23.48
N VAL A 404 32.07 -3.70 -23.05
CA VAL A 404 33.48 -4.07 -22.77
C VAL A 404 34.43 -3.79 -23.93
N TRP A 405 33.95 -3.92 -25.17
CA TRP A 405 34.73 -3.68 -26.40
C TRP A 405 34.42 -2.34 -27.07
N GLY A 406 33.44 -1.57 -26.58
CA GLY A 406 33.05 -0.29 -27.17
C GLY A 406 34.15 0.75 -26.95
N GLU A 407 34.84 1.15 -28.01
CA GLU A 407 35.83 2.23 -27.98
C GLU A 407 35.17 3.61 -28.15
N SER A 408 33.97 3.65 -28.73
CA SER A 408 33.15 4.85 -28.82
C SER A 408 31.66 4.51 -28.85
N TYR A 409 30.82 5.51 -28.62
CA TYR A 409 29.38 5.38 -28.59
C TYR A 409 28.69 6.39 -29.50
N GLU A 410 27.56 5.99 -30.07
CA GLU A 410 26.62 6.87 -30.77
C GLU A 410 25.27 6.88 -30.02
N LEU A 411 24.91 8.02 -29.44
CA LEU A 411 23.58 8.25 -28.86
C LEU A 411 22.63 8.70 -29.96
N LEU A 412 21.47 8.04 -30.08
CA LEU A 412 20.40 8.42 -30.99
C LEU A 412 19.11 8.67 -30.22
N VAL A 413 18.52 9.85 -30.39
CA VAL A 413 17.26 10.28 -29.79
C VAL A 413 16.30 10.69 -30.89
N TYR A 414 15.08 10.18 -30.81
CA TYR A 414 14.00 10.35 -31.77
C TYR A 414 12.76 10.92 -31.06
N ASP A 415 11.93 11.69 -31.78
CA ASP A 415 10.62 12.11 -31.29
C ASP A 415 9.58 10.99 -31.45
N GLY A 416 8.37 11.21 -30.91
CA GLY A 416 7.24 10.28 -31.02
C GLY A 416 6.74 10.05 -32.45
N ASN A 417 7.21 10.80 -33.44
CA ASN A 417 6.95 10.58 -34.87
C ASN A 417 8.08 9.78 -35.55
N GLY A 418 9.12 9.40 -34.81
CA GLY A 418 10.29 8.69 -35.31
C GLY A 418 11.30 9.59 -36.03
N ASN A 419 11.17 10.92 -35.95
CA ASN A 419 12.18 11.83 -36.48
C ASN A 419 13.38 11.88 -35.55
N GLU A 420 14.58 11.92 -36.09
CA GLU A 420 15.80 12.14 -35.33
C GLU A 420 15.82 13.55 -34.74
N VAL A 421 15.90 13.66 -33.41
CA VAL A 421 15.91 14.92 -32.65
C VAL A 421 17.33 15.26 -32.19
N ALA A 422 18.11 14.25 -31.83
CA ALA A 422 19.51 14.42 -31.49
C ALA A 422 20.31 13.16 -31.82
N VAL A 423 21.47 13.35 -32.43
CA VAL A 423 22.50 12.33 -32.54
C VAL A 423 23.83 12.90 -32.09
N GLN A 424 24.51 12.15 -31.24
CA GLN A 424 25.87 12.44 -30.80
C GLN A 424 26.75 11.23 -31.07
N ARG A 425 27.84 11.44 -31.82
CA ARG A 425 28.78 10.40 -32.28
C ARG A 425 30.12 10.55 -31.59
N ASP A 426 30.94 9.50 -31.72
CA ASP A 426 32.31 9.45 -31.21
C ASP A 426 32.38 9.76 -29.69
N LEU A 427 31.32 9.42 -28.96
CA LEU A 427 31.26 9.63 -27.52
C LEU A 427 32.22 8.64 -26.86
N LEU A 428 33.17 9.15 -26.10
CA LEU A 428 34.10 8.32 -25.32
C LEU A 428 33.55 8.01 -23.92
N ASP A 429 32.57 8.80 -23.48
CA ASP A 429 31.91 8.65 -22.19
C ASP A 429 30.59 7.88 -22.35
N CYS A 430 30.20 7.14 -21.32
CA CYS A 430 28.93 6.38 -21.29
C CYS A 430 27.73 7.24 -20.87
N HIS A 431 27.77 8.53 -21.19
CA HIS A 431 26.69 9.47 -20.94
C HIS A 431 26.76 10.65 -21.91
N ALA A 432 25.64 11.33 -22.07
CA ALA A 432 25.52 12.56 -22.83
C ALA A 432 24.31 13.35 -22.33
N THR A 433 24.32 14.67 -22.51
CA THR A 433 23.15 15.50 -22.19
C THR A 433 22.55 16.03 -23.48
N VAL A 434 21.23 15.98 -23.59
CA VAL A 434 20.46 16.59 -24.68
C VAL A 434 19.38 17.48 -24.09
N THR A 435 19.27 18.70 -24.59
CA THR A 435 18.20 19.63 -24.19
C THR A 435 16.96 19.36 -25.04
N LEU A 436 15.85 19.00 -24.41
CA LEU A 436 14.64 18.55 -25.09
C LEU A 436 13.41 19.39 -24.67
N PRO A 437 12.52 19.76 -25.62
CA PRO A 437 11.21 20.35 -25.32
C PRO A 437 10.21 19.29 -24.85
N ALA A 438 8.97 19.69 -24.61
CA ALA A 438 7.89 18.75 -24.29
C ALA A 438 7.67 17.77 -25.44
N GLY A 439 7.54 16.49 -25.14
CA GLY A 439 7.33 15.46 -26.15
C GLY A 439 7.58 14.06 -25.60
N VAL A 440 7.13 13.08 -26.36
CA VAL A 440 7.53 11.68 -26.19
C VAL A 440 8.77 11.45 -27.03
N TYR A 441 9.74 10.76 -26.47
CA TYR A 441 11.01 10.47 -27.10
C TYR A 441 11.33 8.99 -27.02
N PHE A 442 12.03 8.51 -28.03
CA PHE A 442 12.64 7.21 -28.07
C PHE A 442 14.14 7.39 -28.20
N TRP A 443 14.93 6.63 -27.46
CA TRP A 443 16.37 6.70 -27.55
C TRP A 443 17.02 5.33 -27.50
N ARG A 444 18.23 5.26 -28.04
CA ARG A 444 19.11 4.10 -27.97
C ARG A 444 20.56 4.56 -28.09
N VAL A 445 21.46 3.67 -27.75
CA VAL A 445 22.90 3.88 -27.95
C VAL A 445 23.50 2.73 -28.75
N VAL A 446 24.49 3.04 -29.56
CA VAL A 446 25.29 2.06 -30.31
C VAL A 446 26.71 2.10 -29.78
N ALA A 447 27.24 0.95 -29.39
CA ALA A 447 28.65 0.79 -29.04
C ALA A 447 29.43 0.40 -30.31
N ILE A 448 30.60 0.99 -30.51
CA ILE A 448 31.43 0.83 -31.71
C ILE A 448 32.84 0.44 -31.28
N ASP A 449 33.38 -0.67 -31.81
CA ASP A 449 34.76 -1.11 -31.53
C ASP A 449 35.81 -0.45 -32.45
N ALA A 450 37.09 -0.75 -32.21
CA ALA A 450 38.22 -0.28 -33.01
C ALA A 450 38.14 -0.66 -34.51
N ALA A 451 37.43 -1.75 -34.82
CA ALA A 451 37.24 -2.27 -36.17
C ALA A 451 35.97 -1.73 -36.85
N GLY A 452 35.18 -0.92 -36.14
CA GLY A 452 33.91 -0.36 -36.61
C GLY A 452 32.73 -1.31 -36.50
N GLN A 453 32.83 -2.38 -35.70
CA GLN A 453 31.70 -3.26 -35.39
C GLN A 453 30.74 -2.56 -34.43
N GLU A 454 29.44 -2.63 -34.73
CA GLU A 454 28.39 -1.95 -33.98
C GLU A 454 27.52 -2.93 -33.17
N LEU A 455 27.12 -2.51 -31.97
CA LEU A 455 26.09 -3.18 -31.16
C LEU A 455 25.09 -2.16 -30.64
N SER A 456 23.84 -2.26 -31.11
CA SER A 456 22.75 -1.37 -30.69
C SER A 456 22.10 -1.84 -29.40
N SER A 457 21.80 -0.90 -28.51
CA SER A 457 20.99 -1.16 -27.32
C SER A 457 19.54 -1.43 -27.70
N PRO A 458 18.78 -2.08 -26.80
CA PRO A 458 17.33 -1.97 -26.79
C PRO A 458 16.93 -0.49 -26.80
N GLY A 459 15.81 -0.22 -27.47
CA GLY A 459 15.20 1.08 -27.48
C GLY A 459 14.48 1.38 -26.18
N GLN A 460 14.64 2.60 -25.68
CA GLN A 460 14.00 3.09 -24.47
C GLN A 460 13.07 4.25 -24.85
N ASP A 461 11.83 4.22 -24.41
CA ASP A 461 10.90 5.36 -24.54
C ASP A 461 10.84 6.14 -23.23
N PHE A 462 10.66 7.45 -23.30
CA PHE A 462 10.40 8.31 -22.14
C PHE A 462 9.67 9.57 -22.62
N ALA A 463 9.07 10.32 -21.70
CA ALA A 463 8.43 11.58 -22.04
C ALA A 463 9.08 12.73 -21.27
N VAL A 464 9.32 13.85 -21.97
CA VAL A 464 9.52 15.14 -21.33
C VAL A 464 8.17 15.83 -21.33
N VAL A 465 7.63 16.09 -20.15
CA VAL A 465 6.27 16.58 -20.03
C VAL A 465 6.31 18.05 -19.62
N ALA A 466 5.72 18.90 -20.46
CA ALA A 466 5.43 20.27 -20.07
C ALA A 466 4.62 20.21 -18.78
N GLN A 467 5.04 20.94 -17.76
CA GLN A 467 4.18 21.18 -16.62
C GLN A 467 3.03 22.08 -17.09
N ASN A 468 2.05 21.48 -17.75
CA ASN A 468 0.82 22.16 -18.14
C ASN A 468 -0.23 21.90 -17.06
N ALA A 469 -1.14 22.84 -16.92
CA ALA A 469 -2.15 22.88 -15.87
C ALA A 469 -3.27 21.82 -16.02
N ALA A 470 -3.00 20.65 -16.65
CA ALA A 470 -3.97 19.56 -16.86
C ALA A 470 -3.46 18.21 -16.30
N PRO A 471 -4.35 17.33 -15.79
CA PRO A 471 -3.94 16.10 -15.11
C PRO A 471 -3.30 15.11 -16.09
N ILE A 472 -2.09 14.60 -15.82
CA ILE A 472 -1.44 13.59 -16.69
C ILE A 472 -1.78 12.20 -16.16
N LEU A 473 -2.05 11.21 -17.01
CA LEU A 473 -2.16 9.83 -16.53
C LEU A 473 -0.81 9.40 -15.89
N SER A 474 -0.81 9.17 -14.58
CA SER A 474 0.40 8.82 -13.83
C SER A 474 0.66 7.32 -13.84
N HIS A 475 -0.40 6.50 -13.90
CA HIS A 475 -0.28 5.05 -13.83
C HIS A 475 -1.53 4.35 -14.39
N ALA A 476 -1.36 3.19 -15.02
CA ALA A 476 -2.44 2.27 -15.33
C ALA A 476 -2.03 0.85 -14.95
N ALA A 477 -2.87 0.16 -14.18
CA ALA A 477 -2.62 -1.20 -13.71
C ALA A 477 -3.88 -2.05 -13.77
N ALA A 478 -3.69 -3.36 -13.90
CA ALA A 478 -4.72 -4.36 -13.73
C ALA A 478 -4.13 -5.60 -13.05
N ALA A 479 -4.89 -6.23 -12.16
CA ALA A 479 -4.51 -7.52 -11.60
C ALA A 479 -4.75 -8.63 -12.65
N ALA A 480 -3.92 -9.67 -12.65
CA ALA A 480 -4.06 -10.80 -13.57
C ALA A 480 -5.43 -11.48 -13.38
N GLY A 481 -6.27 -11.45 -14.43
CA GLY A 481 -7.62 -12.02 -14.42
C GLY A 481 -8.74 -11.06 -13.98
N ASP A 482 -8.43 -9.80 -13.67
CA ASP A 482 -9.42 -8.76 -13.38
C ASP A 482 -9.94 -8.12 -14.69
N PRO A 483 -11.26 -8.03 -14.91
CA PRO A 483 -11.83 -7.30 -16.05
C PRO A 483 -11.77 -5.77 -15.90
N ASN A 484 -11.35 -5.25 -14.74
CA ASN A 484 -11.26 -3.82 -14.47
C ASN A 484 -9.85 -3.27 -14.68
N ALA A 485 -9.73 -2.13 -15.35
CA ALA A 485 -8.49 -1.34 -15.37
C ALA A 485 -8.56 -0.25 -14.29
N VAL A 486 -7.52 -0.13 -13.48
CA VAL A 486 -7.34 1.00 -12.57
C VAL A 486 -6.43 2.01 -13.24
N VAL A 487 -6.95 3.22 -13.44
CA VAL A 487 -6.31 4.28 -14.22
C VAL A 487 -6.17 5.49 -13.28
N LEU A 488 -4.94 5.90 -12.97
CA LEU A 488 -4.62 6.98 -12.05
C LEU A 488 -4.18 8.22 -12.83
N PHE A 489 -4.85 9.36 -12.59
CA PHE A 489 -4.39 10.66 -13.10
C PHE A 489 -3.68 11.45 -11.99
N SER A 490 -2.58 12.10 -12.36
CA SER A 490 -1.83 13.04 -11.54
C SER A 490 -2.51 14.41 -11.52
N ASP A 491 -2.59 15.02 -10.35
CA ASP A 491 -3.22 16.32 -10.11
C ASP A 491 -2.48 17.48 -10.80
N PRO A 492 -3.15 18.35 -11.56
CA PRO A 492 -2.52 19.55 -12.04
C PRO A 492 -2.72 20.69 -11.03
N ALA A 493 -1.76 21.59 -10.96
CA ALA A 493 -1.71 22.59 -9.92
C ALA A 493 -2.68 23.80 -10.11
N SER A 494 -3.83 23.68 -10.79
CA SER A 494 -4.71 24.84 -11.06
C SER A 494 -6.21 24.60 -10.85
N SER A 495 -6.85 25.48 -10.10
CA SER A 495 -8.23 25.40 -9.60
C SER A 495 -9.36 25.67 -10.61
N ASN A 496 -9.27 25.22 -11.88
CA ASN A 496 -10.39 25.39 -12.83
C ASN A 496 -10.51 24.23 -13.83
N TYR A 497 -11.34 23.23 -13.50
CA TYR A 497 -11.57 22.03 -14.31
C TYR A 497 -12.97 21.94 -14.94
N ALA A 498 -13.80 22.97 -14.78
CA ALA A 498 -15.13 23.00 -15.38
C ALA A 498 -15.00 22.77 -16.90
N GLY A 499 -15.66 21.71 -17.39
CA GLY A 499 -15.66 21.32 -18.79
C GLY A 499 -14.56 20.35 -19.23
N VAL A 500 -13.53 20.04 -18.43
CA VAL A 500 -12.49 19.09 -18.83
C VAL A 500 -13.02 17.65 -18.73
N SER A 501 -12.78 16.84 -19.77
CA SER A 501 -13.11 15.42 -19.78
C SER A 501 -12.18 14.62 -20.69
N TYR A 502 -12.23 13.30 -20.62
CA TYR A 502 -11.37 12.41 -21.41
C TYR A 502 -12.19 11.46 -22.28
N GLU A 503 -11.72 11.24 -23.51
CA GLU A 503 -12.13 10.12 -24.36
C GLU A 503 -11.06 9.03 -24.29
N ILE A 504 -11.50 7.83 -23.93
CA ILE A 504 -10.64 6.67 -23.67
C ILE A 504 -11.02 5.56 -24.65
N GLN A 505 -10.02 4.96 -25.32
CA GLN A 505 -10.17 3.77 -26.17
C GLN A 505 -9.26 2.65 -25.65
N PHE A 506 -9.62 1.39 -25.91
CA PHE A 506 -8.88 0.23 -25.42
C PHE A 506 -8.67 -0.81 -26.53
N TYR A 507 -7.52 -1.48 -26.54
CA TYR A 507 -7.11 -2.46 -27.54
C TYR A 507 -6.51 -3.72 -26.88
N THR A 508 -6.92 -4.91 -27.36
CA THR A 508 -6.29 -6.20 -27.02
C THR A 508 -6.08 -7.05 -28.26
N ALA A 509 -5.02 -7.86 -28.25
CA ALA A 509 -4.72 -8.77 -29.36
C ALA A 509 -5.79 -9.88 -29.59
N ALA A 510 -6.65 -10.14 -28.59
CA ALA A 510 -7.69 -11.17 -28.66
C ALA A 510 -8.98 -10.72 -29.38
N SER A 511 -9.23 -9.41 -29.51
CA SER A 511 -10.52 -8.88 -29.99
C SER A 511 -10.58 -8.66 -31.50
N GLY A 512 -9.44 -8.57 -32.19
CA GLY A 512 -9.33 -8.65 -33.66
C GLY A 512 -10.01 -7.54 -34.49
N TRP A 513 -10.97 -6.79 -33.95
CA TRP A 513 -11.64 -5.65 -34.59
C TRP A 513 -12.09 -4.62 -33.56
N ILE A 514 -12.04 -3.35 -33.98
CA ILE A 514 -12.43 -2.16 -33.22
C ILE A 514 -13.95 -2.19 -33.04
N GLU A 515 -14.44 -2.57 -31.87
CA GLU A 515 -15.76 -2.10 -31.46
C GLU A 515 -15.60 -0.62 -31.10
N PHE A 516 -15.89 0.24 -32.09
CA PHE A 516 -16.30 1.60 -31.81
C PHE A 516 -17.44 1.48 -30.82
N MET A 517 -17.23 1.92 -29.57
CA MET A 517 -18.30 2.03 -28.59
C MET A 517 -19.42 2.88 -29.21
N GLY A 518 -20.43 2.19 -29.74
CA GLY A 518 -21.66 2.79 -30.24
C GLY A 518 -22.39 3.41 -29.07
N ASN A 519 -22.77 4.68 -29.21
CA ASN A 519 -23.63 5.49 -28.33
C ASN A 519 -23.31 5.55 -26.80
N ASN A 520 -22.42 4.72 -26.26
CA ASN A 520 -22.01 4.71 -24.85
C ASN A 520 -20.62 5.33 -24.70
N ARG A 521 -20.52 6.64 -24.93
CA ARG A 521 -19.35 7.43 -24.53
C ARG A 521 -19.24 7.39 -23.01
N LYS A 522 -18.16 6.82 -22.44
CA LYS A 522 -17.80 7.10 -21.05
C LYS A 522 -16.93 8.36 -21.05
N VAL A 523 -17.51 9.43 -20.54
CA VAL A 523 -16.84 10.71 -20.29
C VAL A 523 -16.54 10.71 -18.81
N ALA A 524 -15.26 10.72 -18.42
CA ALA A 524 -14.92 11.06 -17.05
C ALA A 524 -15.18 12.57 -16.90
N VAL A 525 -16.26 12.91 -16.19
CA VAL A 525 -16.60 14.30 -15.86
C VAL A 525 -16.17 14.51 -14.42
N PHE A 526 -15.25 15.44 -14.21
CA PHE A 526 -14.88 15.88 -12.87
C PHE A 526 -16.05 16.67 -12.28
N SER A 527 -16.61 16.20 -11.16
CA SER A 527 -17.55 16.96 -10.34
C SER A 527 -16.87 17.36 -9.04
N ASP A 528 -17.20 18.56 -8.53
CA ASP A 528 -16.61 19.16 -7.31
C ASP A 528 -16.73 18.29 -6.04
N ASP A 529 -17.55 17.23 -6.05
CA ASP A 529 -17.92 16.43 -4.87
C ASP A 529 -17.08 15.14 -4.66
N ASP A 530 -16.06 14.84 -5.48
CA ASP A 530 -15.39 13.53 -5.48
C ASP A 530 -13.84 13.62 -5.60
N LEU A 531 -13.18 14.36 -4.69
CA LEU A 531 -11.77 14.77 -4.82
C LEU A 531 -10.90 14.42 -3.58
N ASP A 532 -10.38 13.19 -3.54
CA ASP A 532 -9.46 12.65 -2.51
C ASP A 532 -7.97 12.69 -2.95
N GLY A 533 -7.54 13.76 -3.63
CA GLY A 533 -6.11 14.08 -3.87
C GLY A 533 -5.28 13.13 -4.75
N VAL A 534 -5.86 12.01 -5.20
CA VAL A 534 -5.38 11.15 -6.30
C VAL A 534 -6.61 10.76 -7.11
N TYR A 535 -6.65 11.08 -8.40
CA TYR A 535 -7.79 10.80 -9.24
C TYR A 535 -7.75 9.32 -9.67
N GLU A 536 -8.25 8.43 -8.81
CA GLU A 536 -8.45 7.02 -9.15
C GLU A 536 -9.75 6.87 -9.95
N CYS A 537 -9.63 6.68 -11.27
CA CYS A 537 -10.77 6.29 -12.09
C CYS A 537 -10.72 4.78 -12.32
N LYS A 538 -11.63 4.05 -11.66
CA LYS A 538 -11.88 2.64 -11.99
C LYS A 538 -12.67 2.57 -13.29
N LEU A 539 -12.00 2.19 -14.37
CA LEU A 539 -12.67 1.89 -15.62
C LEU A 539 -13.04 0.41 -15.67
N ASP A 540 -14.32 0.13 -15.44
CA ASP A 540 -14.92 -1.13 -15.87
C ASP A 540 -15.05 -1.11 -17.40
N LEU A 541 -14.14 -1.83 -18.05
CA LEU A 541 -14.05 -2.03 -19.50
C LEU A 541 -14.74 -3.33 -19.94
N GLY A 542 -15.23 -4.14 -19.00
CA GLY A 542 -15.97 -5.38 -19.27
C GLY A 542 -15.17 -6.50 -19.94
N VAL A 543 -13.85 -6.34 -20.13
CA VAL A 543 -12.96 -7.30 -20.78
C VAL A 543 -11.61 -7.39 -20.05
N PRO A 544 -10.88 -8.52 -20.12
CA PRO A 544 -9.54 -8.63 -19.54
C PRO A 544 -8.57 -7.63 -20.18
N VAL A 545 -7.85 -6.87 -19.35
CA VAL A 545 -7.11 -5.67 -19.78
C VAL A 545 -5.58 -5.81 -19.78
N SER A 546 -5.03 -6.82 -19.10
CA SER A 546 -3.56 -7.05 -19.02
C SER A 546 -2.96 -7.36 -20.39
N GLY A 547 -1.81 -6.73 -20.68
CA GLY A 547 -1.13 -6.81 -21.98
C GLY A 547 -1.82 -6.04 -23.12
N GLY A 548 -2.89 -5.28 -22.83
CA GLY A 548 -3.59 -4.41 -23.77
C GLY A 548 -3.01 -2.99 -23.84
N TYR A 549 -3.64 -2.15 -24.66
CA TYR A 549 -3.26 -0.74 -24.84
C TYR A 549 -4.46 0.19 -24.67
N LEU A 550 -4.29 1.29 -23.95
CA LEU A 550 -5.25 2.38 -23.80
C LEU A 550 -4.85 3.56 -24.67
N LEU A 551 -5.80 4.22 -25.32
CA LEU A 551 -5.63 5.48 -26.02
C LEU A 551 -6.46 6.55 -25.31
N LEU A 552 -5.85 7.65 -24.90
CA LEU A 552 -6.53 8.74 -24.20
C LEU A 552 -6.38 10.06 -24.96
N ARG A 553 -7.46 10.85 -25.03
CA ARG A 553 -7.38 12.24 -25.49
C ARG A 553 -8.29 13.15 -24.66
N THR A 554 -7.86 14.40 -24.50
CA THR A 554 -8.54 15.39 -23.65
C THR A 554 -9.59 16.17 -24.43
N LEU A 555 -10.71 16.45 -23.77
CA LEU A 555 -11.78 17.32 -24.22
C LEU A 555 -11.98 18.46 -23.21
N VAL A 556 -12.35 19.64 -23.70
CA VAL A 556 -12.72 20.80 -22.88
C VAL A 556 -14.07 21.32 -23.37
N GLU A 557 -15.02 21.46 -22.45
CA GLU A 557 -16.43 21.81 -22.73
C GLU A 557 -17.06 20.87 -23.78
N GLY A 558 -16.66 19.59 -23.77
CA GLY A 558 -17.10 18.58 -24.73
C GLY A 558 -16.52 18.72 -26.15
N GLN A 559 -15.60 19.66 -26.36
CA GLN A 559 -14.87 19.82 -27.63
C GLN A 559 -13.46 19.22 -27.52
N ARG A 560 -13.00 18.62 -28.61
CA ARG A 560 -11.63 18.05 -28.68
C ARG A 560 -10.61 19.17 -28.65
N LEU A 561 -9.63 19.06 -27.76
CA LEU A 561 -8.49 19.99 -27.71
C LEU A 561 -7.43 19.65 -28.78
N ASP A 562 -7.34 18.36 -29.12
CA ASP A 562 -6.45 17.74 -30.10
C ASP A 562 -7.18 16.56 -30.78
N ASP A 563 -6.81 16.26 -32.02
CA ASP A 563 -7.27 15.08 -32.77
C ASP A 563 -6.48 13.80 -32.43
N GLY A 564 -5.29 13.94 -31.84
CA GLY A 564 -4.39 12.86 -31.44
C GLY A 564 -4.80 12.11 -30.17
N PHE A 565 -4.35 10.86 -30.05
CA PHE A 565 -4.49 10.05 -28.85
C PHE A 565 -3.11 9.76 -28.25
N VAL A 566 -3.02 9.77 -26.92
CA VAL A 566 -1.86 9.31 -26.16
C VAL A 566 -2.03 7.82 -25.85
N LEU A 567 -1.05 7.00 -26.23
CA LEU A 567 -1.08 5.54 -26.08
C LEU A 567 -0.41 5.12 -24.76
N PHE A 568 -1.04 4.24 -24.00
CA PHE A 568 -0.52 3.65 -22.78
C PHE A 568 -0.62 2.13 -22.85
N ARG A 569 0.41 1.42 -22.38
CA ARG A 569 0.38 -0.04 -22.28
C ARG A 569 -0.04 -0.45 -20.87
N ILE A 570 -0.95 -1.41 -20.77
CA ILE A 570 -1.33 -2.00 -19.48
C ILE A 570 -0.38 -3.19 -19.21
N PRO A 571 0.34 -3.20 -18.08
CA PRO A 571 1.26 -4.28 -17.71
C PRO A 571 0.67 -5.70 -17.78
#